data_AF-A0AA88L542-F1
#
_entry.id   AF-A0AA88L542-F1
#
_cell.length_a   1.000
_cell.length_b   1.000
_cell.length_c   1.000
_cell.angle_alpha   90.00
_cell.angle_beta   90.00
_cell.angle_gamma   90.00
#
_symmetry.space_group_name_H-M   'P 1'
#
loop_
_entity.id
_entity.type
_entity.pdbx_description
1 polymer ?
#
loop_
_entity_poly.entity_id
_entity_poly.type
_entity_poly.pdbx_seq_one_letter_code
_entity_poly.pdbx_strand_id
1 'polypeptide(L)'
;MKFVYLVVYRWLCSFSSQAQYHPDEYYQTMEFAHGLQFGYGMATWEFQEKIRSCIYPLFISTAFTILEYFQWDNPTTIYFSAYVLQGFVTALGDFLFLKIIKKELGKKAYNWSLFFLMTNWFYIYTGNRALTNTVEMSLLHIAYYFYPWRKEQKGVWFYKVIGVLSFWIRPSGLIFYFTLIILHFYRYPKEFMMSLRFSIPSSILVVTLSIYADYWCYEEFSITPYNFIDFNVLKQASAQFGIERVTFYLYWCCPFMLTHACIPAALFILSRLKFWKRSALTADKILVLNTVFPLIMLSLNPHKEERFIIPIMPTLLVLCGTAVAEFFEYNRFSKQNIRSQIHLEMPVKYIDCSDDGFFSNPTEWLKYYYQLAPDAKNHTHILLINAFLYPHMDKFIESQGFTGDVTFIYNNPPATKDTIDLTTLILRRSNL
;
A
#
# COMPACT_ATOMS: atom_id res chain seq x y z
N MET A 1 7.92 -5.91 -14.30
CA MET A 1 9.32 -5.52 -14.05
C MET A 1 10.06 -6.67 -13.41
N LYS A 2 11.28 -6.99 -13.87
CA LYS A 2 12.18 -7.92 -13.17
C LYS A 2 12.87 -7.19 -12.01
N PHE A 3 13.25 -7.92 -10.96
CA PHE A 3 13.91 -7.35 -9.78
C PHE A 3 15.20 -6.59 -10.15
N VAL A 4 16.03 -7.17 -11.02
CA VAL A 4 17.30 -6.56 -11.48
C VAL A 4 17.09 -5.15 -12.06
N TYR A 5 15.98 -4.90 -12.76
CA TYR A 5 15.73 -3.56 -13.32
C TYR A 5 15.45 -2.51 -12.24
N LEU A 6 14.82 -2.90 -11.12
CA LEU A 6 14.63 -2.00 -9.98
C LEU A 6 15.95 -1.71 -9.28
N VAL A 7 16.81 -2.72 -9.11
CA VAL A 7 18.14 -2.55 -8.50
C VAL A 7 18.99 -1.59 -9.34
N VAL A 8 19.09 -1.83 -10.64
CA VAL A 8 19.83 -0.95 -11.57
C VAL A 8 19.26 0.46 -11.54
N TYR A 9 17.93 0.60 -11.57
CA TYR A 9 17.29 1.92 -11.46
C TYR A 9 17.64 2.65 -10.16
N ARG A 10 17.57 1.96 -9.01
CA ARG A 10 17.90 2.55 -7.69
C ARG A 10 19.36 2.98 -7.61
N TRP A 11 20.28 2.18 -8.15
CA TRP A 11 21.69 2.54 -8.21
C TRP A 11 21.94 3.75 -9.11
N LEU A 12 21.32 3.82 -10.30
CA LEU A 12 21.41 5.00 -11.16
C LEU A 12 20.91 6.27 -10.45
N CYS A 13 19.79 6.17 -9.72
CA CYS A 13 19.26 7.27 -8.92
C CYS A 13 20.19 7.68 -7.77
N SER A 14 20.93 6.72 -7.19
CA SER A 14 21.92 6.98 -6.13
C SER A 14 23.03 7.89 -6.64
N PHE A 15 23.55 7.62 -7.84
CA PHE A 15 24.61 8.45 -8.45
C PHE A 15 24.14 9.86 -8.85
N SER A 16 22.84 10.03 -9.08
CA SER A 16 22.23 11.33 -9.41
C SER A 16 21.89 12.19 -8.18
N SER A 17 21.96 11.63 -6.97
CA SER A 17 21.50 12.27 -5.72
C SER A 17 22.64 12.88 -4.89
N GLN A 18 23.51 13.69 -5.52
CA GLN A 18 24.77 14.17 -4.91
C GLN A 18 24.63 15.30 -3.86
N ALA A 19 23.45 15.95 -3.78
CA ALA A 19 23.21 17.02 -2.82
C ALA A 19 22.96 16.47 -1.39
N GLN A 20 23.29 17.25 -0.36
CA GLN A 20 22.86 16.97 1.00
C GLN A 20 21.35 17.25 1.13
N TYR A 21 20.59 16.26 1.60
CA TYR A 21 19.18 16.46 1.94
C TYR A 21 19.00 16.82 3.41
N HIS A 22 19.57 16.02 4.32
CA HIS A 22 19.40 16.18 5.75
C HIS A 22 20.70 15.82 6.49
N PRO A 23 21.10 16.56 7.54
CA PRO A 23 22.32 16.26 8.31
C PRO A 23 22.38 14.82 8.84
N ASP A 24 21.26 14.28 9.31
CA ASP A 24 21.14 12.91 9.86
C ASP A 24 21.53 11.79 8.89
N GLU A 25 21.51 12.05 7.58
CA GLU A 25 22.03 11.10 6.59
C GLU A 25 23.52 10.82 6.80
N TYR A 26 24.28 11.88 7.11
CA TYR A 26 25.70 11.80 7.38
C TYR A 26 25.93 11.49 8.85
N TYR A 27 25.55 12.39 9.74
CA TYR A 27 25.97 12.34 11.15
C TYR A 27 25.31 11.22 11.96
N GLN A 28 24.05 10.87 11.66
CA GLN A 28 23.37 9.80 12.40
C GLN A 28 23.50 8.42 11.76
N THR A 29 24.08 8.32 10.56
CA THR A 29 24.21 7.05 9.85
C THR A 29 25.63 6.84 9.33
N MET A 30 26.05 7.56 8.29
CA MET A 30 27.33 7.28 7.61
C MET A 30 28.55 7.57 8.48
N GLU A 31 28.59 8.72 9.15
CA GLU A 31 29.70 9.15 10.00
C GLU A 31 29.85 8.22 11.21
N PHE A 32 28.73 7.87 11.85
CA PHE A 32 28.74 6.91 12.96
C PHE A 32 29.17 5.52 12.48
N ALA A 33 28.64 5.03 11.36
CA ALA A 33 29.05 3.76 10.75
C ALA A 33 30.53 3.74 10.34
N HIS A 34 31.05 4.88 9.87
CA HIS A 34 32.45 5.08 9.55
C HIS A 34 33.30 5.00 10.82
N GLY A 35 32.89 5.69 11.90
CA GLY A 35 33.53 5.59 13.22
C GLY A 35 33.61 4.17 13.76
N LEU A 36 32.53 3.40 13.62
CA LEU A 36 32.49 1.99 14.03
C LEU A 36 33.48 1.12 13.22
N GLN A 37 33.68 1.39 11.94
CA GLN A 37 34.55 0.59 11.07
C GLN A 37 36.03 0.98 11.20
N PHE A 38 36.34 2.28 11.08
CA PHE A 38 37.71 2.78 10.95
C PHE A 38 38.29 3.31 12.26
N GLY A 39 37.51 3.32 13.34
CA GLY A 39 37.94 3.80 14.66
C GLY A 39 38.07 5.32 14.78
N TYR A 40 37.67 6.09 13.75
CA TYR A 40 37.62 7.55 13.79
C TYR A 40 36.36 8.09 13.11
N GLY A 41 35.82 9.18 13.67
CA GLY A 41 34.59 9.81 13.21
C GLY A 41 33.88 10.49 14.38
N MET A 42 32.76 11.15 14.11
CA MET A 42 31.98 11.85 15.13
C MET A 42 30.70 11.09 15.51
N ALA A 43 30.54 10.78 16.79
CA ALA A 43 29.26 10.41 17.37
C ALA A 43 28.52 11.67 17.83
N THR A 44 27.28 11.84 17.38
CA THR A 44 26.45 12.96 17.82
C THR A 44 25.97 12.78 19.27
N TRP A 45 25.44 13.86 19.85
CA TRP A 45 24.89 13.84 21.20
C TRP A 45 23.78 12.80 21.38
N GLU A 46 23.02 12.46 20.32
CA GLU A 46 21.98 11.44 20.39
C GLU A 46 22.51 10.03 20.66
N PHE A 47 23.73 9.73 20.21
CA PHE A 47 24.41 8.47 20.54
C PHE A 47 24.98 8.52 21.96
N GLN A 48 25.42 9.69 22.42
CA GLN A 48 25.88 9.88 23.81
C GLN A 48 24.73 9.65 24.81
N GLU A 49 23.53 10.15 24.49
CA GLU A 49 22.29 9.92 25.25
C GLU A 49 21.65 8.54 24.96
N LYS A 50 22.23 7.74 24.06
CA LYS A 50 21.79 6.38 23.71
C LYS A 50 20.31 6.33 23.29
N ILE A 51 19.86 7.35 22.54
CA ILE A 51 18.48 7.45 22.03
C ILE A 51 18.35 6.98 20.58
N ARG A 52 19.45 6.52 19.94
CA ARG A 52 19.46 6.02 18.56
C ARG A 52 19.92 4.57 18.48
N SER A 53 19.29 3.77 17.64
CA SER A 53 19.71 2.37 17.53
C SER A 53 20.90 2.28 16.58
N CYS A 54 21.87 1.44 16.95
CA CYS A 54 23.06 1.23 16.17
C CYS A 54 22.86 0.20 15.05
N ILE A 55 21.70 -0.48 14.99
CA ILE A 55 21.41 -1.51 13.98
C ILE A 55 21.60 -0.99 12.56
N TYR A 56 21.06 0.19 12.25
CA TYR A 56 21.13 0.73 10.90
C TYR A 56 22.54 1.24 10.54
N PRO A 57 23.23 2.00 11.39
CA PRO A 57 24.65 2.28 11.19
C PRO A 57 25.52 1.04 11.04
N LEU A 58 25.33 0.00 11.87
CA LEU A 58 26.04 -1.28 11.73
C LEU A 58 25.78 -1.95 10.38
N PHE A 59 24.52 -1.94 9.93
CA PHE A 59 24.17 -2.44 8.60
C PHE A 59 24.93 -1.69 7.50
N ILE A 60 25.02 -0.36 7.56
CA ILE A 60 25.81 0.44 6.62
C ILE A 60 27.31 0.15 6.74
N SER A 61 27.82 0.00 7.96
CA SER A 61 29.22 -0.31 8.26
C SER A 61 29.67 -1.61 7.56
N THR A 62 28.78 -2.60 7.37
CA THR A 62 29.12 -3.81 6.60
C THR A 62 29.58 -3.53 5.17
N ALA A 63 29.06 -2.48 4.52
CA ALA A 63 29.54 -2.09 3.20
C ALA A 63 30.96 -1.52 3.27
N PHE A 64 31.27 -0.77 4.33
CA PHE A 64 32.59 -0.20 4.55
C PHE A 64 33.62 -1.31 4.85
N THR A 65 33.26 -2.30 5.68
CA THR A 65 34.09 -3.48 5.94
C THR A 65 34.45 -4.22 4.65
N ILE A 66 33.48 -4.39 3.74
CA ILE A 66 33.72 -5.04 2.44
C ILE A 66 34.68 -4.21 1.60
N LEU A 67 34.49 -2.88 1.55
CA LEU A 67 35.37 -2.00 0.77
C LEU A 67 36.79 -1.97 1.31
N GLU A 68 36.97 -1.89 2.64
CA GLU A 68 38.29 -1.94 3.27
C GLU A 68 39.00 -3.26 2.99
N TYR A 69 38.28 -4.39 3.05
CA TYR A 69 38.84 -5.71 2.72
C TYR A 69 39.42 -5.77 1.30
N PHE A 70 38.77 -5.09 0.33
CA PHE A 70 39.25 -4.99 -1.05
C PHE A 70 40.16 -3.79 -1.33
N GLN A 71 40.48 -2.98 -0.31
CA GLN A 71 41.26 -1.73 -0.43
C GLN A 71 40.63 -0.72 -1.40
N TRP A 72 39.29 -0.67 -1.43
CA TRP A 72 38.49 0.24 -2.25
C TRP A 72 37.77 1.28 -1.38
N ASP A 73 38.34 1.63 -0.23
CA ASP A 73 37.80 2.46 0.84
C ASP A 73 38.08 3.97 0.67
N ASN A 74 38.20 4.46 -0.57
CA ASN A 74 38.32 5.89 -0.80
C ASN A 74 37.04 6.66 -0.38
N PRO A 75 37.13 7.97 -0.09
CA PRO A 75 35.98 8.74 0.40
C PRO A 75 34.75 8.67 -0.51
N THR A 76 34.96 8.64 -1.83
CA THR A 76 33.88 8.60 -2.82
C THR A 76 33.16 7.25 -2.83
N THR A 77 33.91 6.14 -2.76
CA THR A 77 33.34 4.79 -2.73
C THR A 77 32.63 4.51 -1.40
N ILE A 78 33.20 4.94 -0.27
CA ILE A 78 32.53 4.87 1.04
C ILE A 78 31.19 5.60 0.99
N TYR A 79 31.19 6.86 0.52
CA TYR A 79 29.97 7.64 0.35
C TYR A 79 28.92 6.92 -0.49
N PHE A 80 29.26 6.51 -1.72
CA PHE A 80 28.27 5.86 -2.61
C PHE A 80 27.86 4.47 -2.14
N SER A 81 28.70 3.74 -1.40
CA SER A 81 28.38 2.38 -0.93
C SER A 81 27.17 2.36 0.00
N ALA A 82 27.03 3.35 0.87
CA ALA A 82 25.87 3.49 1.75
C ALA A 82 24.57 3.64 0.93
N TYR A 83 24.61 4.40 -0.16
CA TYR A 83 23.45 4.66 -1.02
C TYR A 83 23.13 3.44 -1.89
N VAL A 84 24.17 2.75 -2.39
CA VAL A 84 24.03 1.51 -3.17
C VAL A 84 23.40 0.41 -2.30
N LEU A 85 23.85 0.27 -1.05
CA LEU A 85 23.31 -0.69 -0.10
C LEU A 85 21.87 -0.36 0.27
N GLN A 86 21.58 0.89 0.67
CA GLN A 86 20.21 1.31 0.98
C GLN A 86 19.28 1.21 -0.24
N GLY A 87 19.76 1.62 -1.42
CA GLY A 87 19.03 1.52 -2.69
C GLY A 87 18.70 0.07 -3.06
N PHE A 88 19.56 -0.90 -2.71
CA PHE A 88 19.25 -2.33 -2.85
C PHE A 88 18.10 -2.77 -1.93
N VAL A 89 18.11 -2.34 -0.65
CA VAL A 89 17.02 -2.64 0.30
C VAL A 89 15.71 -2.02 -0.18
N THR A 90 15.75 -0.79 -0.69
CA THR A 90 14.58 -0.13 -1.27
C THR A 90 14.10 -0.80 -2.56
N ALA A 91 15.00 -1.26 -3.44
CA ALA A 91 14.64 -2.06 -4.61
C ALA A 91 13.92 -3.36 -4.23
N LEU A 92 14.37 -4.03 -3.16
CA LEU A 92 13.74 -5.23 -2.63
C LEU A 92 12.34 -4.92 -2.10
N GLY A 93 12.21 -3.85 -1.32
CA GLY A 93 10.91 -3.34 -0.84
C GLY A 93 9.95 -3.06 -1.99
N ASP A 94 10.38 -2.26 -2.98
CA ASP A 94 9.59 -1.93 -4.18
C ASP A 94 9.13 -3.18 -4.93
N PHE A 95 10.03 -4.12 -5.15
CA PHE A 95 9.74 -5.34 -5.89
C PHE A 95 8.66 -6.18 -5.21
N LEU A 96 8.81 -6.39 -3.91
CA LEU A 96 7.88 -7.16 -3.10
C LEU A 96 6.53 -6.45 -2.93
N PHE A 97 6.54 -5.14 -2.73
CA PHE A 97 5.33 -4.34 -2.61
C PHE A 97 4.55 -4.33 -3.93
N LEU A 98 5.20 -4.03 -5.05
CA LEU A 98 4.56 -4.06 -6.37
C LEU A 98 4.03 -5.46 -6.75
N LYS A 99 4.67 -6.53 -6.28
CA LYS A 99 4.15 -7.90 -6.46
C LYS A 99 2.80 -8.09 -5.75
N ILE A 100 2.65 -7.54 -4.54
CA ILE A 100 1.36 -7.50 -3.85
C ILE A 100 0.36 -6.61 -4.58
N ILE A 101 0.75 -5.41 -5.03
CA ILE A 101 -0.17 -4.53 -5.75
C ILE A 101 -0.73 -5.21 -7.00
N LYS A 102 0.12 -5.89 -7.78
CA LYS A 102 -0.33 -6.66 -8.94
C LYS A 102 -1.32 -7.77 -8.57
N LYS A 103 -1.05 -8.46 -7.46
CA LYS A 103 -1.86 -9.60 -6.99
C LYS A 103 -3.20 -9.14 -6.41
N GLU A 104 -3.22 -8.06 -5.64
CA GLU A 104 -4.37 -7.66 -4.83
C GLU A 104 -5.23 -6.59 -5.53
N LEU A 105 -4.61 -5.67 -6.29
CA LEU A 105 -5.26 -4.55 -6.99
C LEU A 105 -5.24 -4.69 -8.53
N GLY A 106 -4.59 -5.72 -9.06
CA GLY A 106 -4.61 -6.05 -10.49
C GLY A 106 -3.52 -5.37 -11.33
N LYS A 107 -3.47 -5.74 -12.63
CA LYS A 107 -2.38 -5.37 -13.56
C LYS A 107 -2.35 -3.88 -13.89
N LYS A 108 -3.49 -3.21 -14.01
CA LYS A 108 -3.53 -1.77 -14.35
C LYS A 108 -3.05 -0.91 -13.18
N ALA A 109 -3.53 -1.20 -11.97
CA ALA A 109 -3.03 -0.55 -10.76
C ALA A 109 -1.50 -0.75 -10.65
N TYR A 110 -1.00 -1.97 -10.82
CA TYR A 110 0.43 -2.25 -10.87
C TYR A 110 1.21 -1.37 -11.86
N ASN A 111 0.73 -1.24 -13.11
CA ASN A 111 1.44 -0.47 -14.13
C ASN A 111 1.50 1.03 -13.78
N TRP A 112 0.39 1.60 -13.31
CA TRP A 112 0.33 3.00 -12.92
C TRP A 112 1.10 3.27 -11.63
N SER A 113 0.99 2.39 -10.62
CA SER A 113 1.79 2.47 -9.41
C SER A 113 3.28 2.41 -9.72
N LEU A 114 3.69 1.51 -10.62
CA LEU A 114 5.07 1.43 -11.08
C LEU A 114 5.50 2.75 -11.75
N PHE A 115 4.68 3.32 -12.63
CA PHE A 115 4.96 4.62 -13.23
C PHE A 115 5.22 5.69 -12.15
N PHE A 116 4.29 5.88 -11.20
CA PHE A 116 4.44 6.90 -10.16
C PHE A 116 5.66 6.68 -9.24
N LEU A 117 5.99 5.42 -8.90
CA LEU A 117 7.21 5.13 -8.13
C LEU A 117 8.50 5.44 -8.90
N MET A 118 8.48 5.32 -10.23
CA MET A 118 9.65 5.56 -11.08
C MET A 118 9.72 7.01 -11.60
N THR A 119 8.72 7.86 -11.35
CA THR A 119 8.71 9.26 -11.85
C THR A 119 8.59 10.30 -10.75
N ASN A 120 8.19 9.92 -9.54
CA ASN A 120 8.08 10.88 -8.44
C ASN A 120 9.47 11.37 -7.99
N TRP A 121 9.72 12.67 -8.15
CA TRP A 121 11.03 13.28 -7.86
C TRP A 121 11.49 13.04 -6.42
N PHE A 122 10.59 13.18 -5.44
CA PHE A 122 10.94 13.07 -4.02
C PHE A 122 11.30 11.62 -3.67
N TYR A 123 10.57 10.65 -4.21
CA TYR A 123 10.84 9.24 -3.98
C TYR A 123 12.12 8.76 -4.67
N ILE A 124 12.42 9.30 -5.85
CA ILE A 124 13.70 9.09 -6.53
C ILE A 124 14.86 9.63 -5.69
N TYR A 125 14.67 10.84 -5.16
CA TYR A 125 15.67 11.57 -4.39
C TYR A 125 15.95 10.99 -3.01
N THR A 126 14.93 10.52 -2.29
CA THR A 126 15.04 10.03 -0.90
C THR A 126 15.19 8.52 -0.79
N GLY A 127 14.70 7.77 -1.78
CA GLY A 127 14.61 6.30 -1.74
C GLY A 127 15.96 5.56 -1.68
N ASN A 128 17.08 6.23 -1.94
CA ASN A 128 18.42 5.62 -1.84
C ASN A 128 19.28 6.23 -0.74
N ARG A 129 18.79 7.26 -0.06
CA ARG A 129 19.55 7.98 0.95
C ARG A 129 19.63 7.17 2.22
N ALA A 130 20.80 7.19 2.87
CA ALA A 130 21.03 6.41 4.07
C ALA A 130 20.37 7.05 5.31
N LEU A 131 19.04 7.13 5.31
CA LEU A 131 18.22 7.65 6.41
C LEU A 131 17.48 6.51 7.11
N THR A 132 17.31 6.63 8.42
CA THR A 132 16.48 5.69 9.18
C THR A 132 15.04 5.62 8.64
N ASN A 133 14.50 6.73 8.13
CA ASN A 133 13.16 6.75 7.53
C ASN A 133 13.08 5.98 6.20
N THR A 134 14.17 5.94 5.43
CA THR A 134 14.23 5.19 4.17
C THR A 134 14.31 3.69 4.42
N VAL A 135 15.01 3.25 5.48
CA VAL A 135 14.98 1.84 5.89
C VAL A 135 13.64 1.45 6.52
N GLU A 136 13.01 2.29 7.35
CA GLU A 136 11.64 2.07 7.85
C GLU A 136 10.65 1.84 6.70
N MET A 137 10.70 2.70 5.67
CA MET A 137 9.92 2.56 4.44
C MET A 137 10.16 1.23 3.75
N SER A 138 11.43 0.87 3.55
CA SER A 138 11.79 -0.35 2.84
C SER A 138 11.35 -1.60 3.61
N LEU A 139 11.50 -1.61 4.94
CA LEU A 139 11.01 -2.67 5.81
C LEU A 139 9.47 -2.76 5.81
N LEU A 140 8.75 -1.64 5.78
CA LEU A 140 7.29 -1.64 5.67
C LEU A 140 6.82 -2.29 4.36
N HIS A 141 7.49 -2.01 3.25
CA HIS A 141 7.19 -2.61 1.96
C HIS A 141 7.46 -4.12 1.92
N ILE A 142 8.58 -4.55 2.50
CA ILE A 142 8.89 -5.96 2.65
C ILE A 142 7.80 -6.62 3.52
N ALA A 143 7.40 -5.96 4.62
CA ALA A 143 6.34 -6.44 5.49
C ALA A 143 4.98 -6.58 4.79
N TYR A 144 4.62 -5.66 3.88
CA TYR A 144 3.41 -5.77 3.07
C TYR A 144 3.35 -7.08 2.26
N TYR A 145 4.49 -7.62 1.83
CA TYR A 145 4.51 -8.90 1.12
C TYR A 145 4.05 -10.09 1.96
N PHE A 146 4.38 -10.08 3.25
CA PHE A 146 4.04 -11.15 4.18
C PHE A 146 2.70 -10.93 4.90
N TYR A 147 2.05 -9.77 4.69
CA TYR A 147 0.76 -9.44 5.28
C TYR A 147 -0.40 -10.24 4.64
N PRO A 148 -1.37 -10.77 5.41
CA PRO A 148 -2.45 -11.62 4.90
C PRO A 148 -3.62 -10.82 4.30
N TRP A 149 -3.43 -10.23 3.10
CA TRP A 149 -4.40 -9.34 2.43
C TRP A 149 -5.81 -9.91 2.18
N ARG A 150 -5.94 -11.11 1.60
CA ARG A 150 -7.25 -11.74 1.30
C ARG A 150 -7.55 -12.96 2.16
N LYS A 151 -6.53 -13.79 2.37
CA LYS A 151 -6.58 -15.04 3.12
C LYS A 151 -5.32 -15.20 3.95
N GLU A 152 -5.37 -16.12 4.89
CA GLU A 152 -4.22 -16.56 5.66
C GLU A 152 -3.07 -16.98 4.72
N GLN A 153 -1.86 -16.58 5.06
CA GLN A 153 -0.66 -16.86 4.27
C GLN A 153 0.41 -17.51 5.13
N LYS A 154 1.23 -18.36 4.53
CA LYS A 154 2.43 -18.88 5.22
C LYS A 154 3.42 -17.73 5.41
N GLY A 155 4.09 -17.69 6.56
CA GLY A 155 5.11 -16.67 6.85
C GLY A 155 4.56 -15.35 7.40
N VAL A 156 3.29 -15.31 7.80
CA VAL A 156 2.66 -14.13 8.45
C VAL A 156 3.37 -13.71 9.74
N TRP A 157 4.10 -14.60 10.41
CA TRP A 157 4.94 -14.24 11.54
C TRP A 157 6.05 -13.24 11.17
N PHE A 158 6.54 -13.29 9.93
CA PHE A 158 7.71 -12.53 9.49
C PHE A 158 7.43 -11.03 9.39
N TYR A 159 6.24 -10.60 8.93
CA TYR A 159 5.92 -9.17 8.89
C TYR A 159 5.86 -8.54 10.30
N LYS A 160 5.45 -9.31 11.32
CA LYS A 160 5.42 -8.87 12.72
C LYS A 160 6.84 -8.71 13.27
N VAL A 161 7.72 -9.65 12.95
CA VAL A 161 9.15 -9.57 13.31
C VAL A 161 9.82 -8.36 12.63
N ILE A 162 9.53 -8.11 11.36
CA ILE A 162 10.00 -6.90 10.66
C ILE A 162 9.47 -5.64 11.35
N GLY A 163 8.21 -5.63 11.80
CA GLY A 163 7.65 -4.52 12.56
C GLY A 163 8.39 -4.25 13.88
N VAL A 164 8.79 -5.30 14.60
CA VAL A 164 9.61 -5.19 15.81
C VAL A 164 11.01 -4.65 15.49
N LEU A 165 11.65 -5.13 14.42
CA LEU A 165 12.93 -4.60 13.96
C LEU A 165 12.83 -3.11 13.59
N SER A 166 11.78 -2.73 12.84
CA SER A 166 11.54 -1.34 12.46
C SER A 166 11.32 -0.45 13.69
N PHE A 167 10.57 -0.92 14.69
CA PHE A 167 10.40 -0.23 15.96
C PHE A 167 11.71 -0.07 16.73
N TRP A 168 12.58 -1.09 16.73
CA TRP A 168 13.87 -1.00 17.39
C TRP A 168 14.80 0.02 16.73
N ILE A 169 14.89 -0.03 15.39
CA ILE A 169 15.66 0.94 14.60
C ILE A 169 15.16 2.35 14.89
N ARG A 170 13.83 2.53 14.93
CA ARG A 170 13.21 3.81 15.24
C ARG A 170 11.82 3.61 15.86
N PRO A 171 11.57 4.07 17.10
CA PRO A 171 10.29 3.83 17.76
C PRO A 171 9.06 4.42 17.06
N SER A 172 9.24 5.46 16.24
CA SER A 172 8.17 5.98 15.37
C SER A 172 7.63 4.93 14.38
N GLY A 173 8.42 3.91 14.06
CA GLY A 173 8.05 2.82 13.16
C GLY A 173 6.75 2.15 13.57
N LEU A 174 6.44 2.08 14.87
CA LEU A 174 5.20 1.51 15.40
C LEU A 174 3.96 2.09 14.74
N ILE A 175 3.97 3.38 14.42
CA ILE A 175 2.83 4.09 13.81
C ILE A 175 2.43 3.43 12.48
N PHE A 176 3.39 2.97 11.67
CA PHE A 176 3.14 2.39 10.33
C PHE A 176 2.71 0.91 10.38
N TYR A 177 2.98 0.21 11.49
CA TYR A 177 2.59 -1.18 11.68
C TYR A 177 1.30 -1.32 12.50
N PHE A 178 0.94 -0.29 13.26
CA PHE A 178 -0.22 -0.30 14.16
C PHE A 178 -1.52 -0.69 13.45
N THR A 179 -1.84 -0.01 12.34
CA THR A 179 -3.05 -0.30 11.56
C THR A 179 -3.03 -1.74 11.03
N LEU A 180 -1.89 -2.24 10.55
CA LEU A 180 -1.78 -3.61 10.05
C LEU A 180 -2.03 -4.64 11.14
N ILE A 181 -1.45 -4.45 12.33
CA ILE A 181 -1.59 -5.39 13.43
C ILE A 181 -3.04 -5.47 13.90
N ILE A 182 -3.71 -4.32 14.07
CA ILE A 182 -5.12 -4.28 14.49
C ILE A 182 -6.01 -4.94 13.44
N LEU A 183 -5.87 -4.56 12.16
CA LEU A 183 -6.70 -5.10 11.09
C LEU A 183 -6.45 -6.60 10.88
N HIS A 184 -5.23 -7.07 11.10
CA HIS A 184 -4.93 -8.49 11.09
C HIS A 184 -5.72 -9.22 12.16
N PHE A 185 -5.57 -8.87 13.45
CA PHE A 185 -6.23 -9.61 14.52
C PHE A 185 -7.76 -9.47 14.47
N TYR A 186 -8.27 -8.36 13.95
CA TYR A 186 -9.68 -8.21 13.63
C TYR A 186 -10.16 -9.25 12.59
N ARG A 187 -9.37 -9.50 11.53
CA ARG A 187 -9.72 -10.43 10.45
C ARG A 187 -9.43 -11.90 10.78
N TYR A 188 -8.36 -12.15 11.52
CA TYR A 188 -7.85 -13.49 11.83
C TYR A 188 -7.56 -13.62 13.34
N PRO A 189 -8.57 -13.62 14.22
CA PRO A 189 -8.34 -13.68 15.67
C PRO A 189 -7.62 -14.97 16.11
N LYS A 190 -7.81 -16.07 15.36
CA LYS A 190 -7.15 -17.38 15.64
C LYS A 190 -5.64 -17.35 15.44
N GLU A 191 -5.11 -16.39 14.67
CA GLU A 191 -3.66 -16.17 14.48
C GLU A 191 -2.94 -15.70 15.73
N PHE A 192 -3.66 -15.34 16.79
CA PHE A 192 -3.06 -15.05 18.08
C PHE A 192 -2.24 -16.23 18.62
N MET A 193 -2.75 -17.45 18.50
CA MET A 193 -2.03 -18.66 18.95
C MET A 193 -0.79 -18.95 18.09
N MET A 194 -0.87 -18.70 16.79
CA MET A 194 0.29 -18.81 15.89
C MET A 194 1.34 -17.72 16.18
N SER A 195 0.90 -16.55 16.62
CA SER A 195 1.79 -15.46 17.04
C SER A 195 2.60 -15.84 18.27
N LEU A 196 1.99 -16.52 19.26
CA LEU A 196 2.70 -17.04 20.44
C LEU A 196 3.76 -18.08 20.06
N ARG A 197 3.50 -18.91 19.06
CA ARG A 197 4.42 -19.99 18.66
C ARG A 197 5.60 -19.51 17.81
N PHE A 198 5.37 -18.56 16.91
CA PHE A 198 6.38 -18.17 15.92
C PHE A 198 6.78 -16.70 16.00
N SER A 199 5.81 -15.79 16.12
CA SER A 199 6.11 -14.35 16.07
C SER A 199 6.81 -13.88 17.34
N ILE A 200 6.30 -14.25 18.52
CA ILE A 200 6.85 -13.81 19.80
C ILE A 200 8.28 -14.35 20.03
N PRO A 201 8.58 -15.65 19.87
CA PRO A 201 9.95 -16.13 20.02
C PRO A 201 10.92 -15.48 19.04
N SER A 202 10.51 -15.29 17.78
CA SER A 202 11.33 -14.63 16.76
C SER A 202 11.55 -13.15 17.08
N SER A 203 10.53 -12.45 17.60
CA SER A 203 10.64 -11.07 18.04
C SER A 203 11.54 -10.93 19.27
N ILE A 204 11.49 -11.87 20.22
CA ILE A 204 12.41 -11.91 21.37
C ILE A 204 13.85 -12.07 20.89
N LEU A 205 14.10 -12.96 19.93
CA LEU A 205 15.42 -13.12 19.33
C LEU A 205 15.90 -11.81 18.69
N VAL A 206 15.07 -11.17 17.87
CA VAL A 206 15.41 -9.87 17.25
C VAL A 206 15.70 -8.81 18.30
N VAL A 207 14.87 -8.68 19.33
CA VAL A 207 15.10 -7.73 20.44
C VAL A 207 16.42 -8.04 21.15
N THR A 208 16.70 -9.31 21.44
CA THR A 208 17.94 -9.72 22.13
C THR A 208 19.17 -9.38 21.29
N LEU A 209 19.15 -9.68 20.00
CA LEU A 209 20.23 -9.31 19.07
C LEU A 209 20.38 -7.79 18.93
N SER A 210 19.27 -7.06 18.99
CA SER A 210 19.24 -5.60 18.91
C SER A 210 19.85 -4.95 20.15
N ILE A 211 19.50 -5.44 21.35
CA ILE A 211 20.14 -5.03 22.61
C ILE A 211 21.63 -5.33 22.58
N TYR A 212 22.02 -6.51 22.09
CA TYR A 212 23.43 -6.88 21.98
C TYR A 212 24.19 -5.96 21.02
N ALA A 213 23.59 -5.62 19.87
CA ALA A 213 24.17 -4.70 18.90
C ALA A 213 24.35 -3.29 19.50
N ASP A 214 23.34 -2.78 20.19
CA ASP A 214 23.42 -1.48 20.87
C ASP A 214 24.46 -1.53 22.01
N TYR A 215 24.51 -2.61 22.81
CA TYR A 215 25.52 -2.83 23.85
C TYR A 215 26.94 -2.82 23.28
N TRP A 216 27.15 -3.48 22.14
CA TRP A 216 28.47 -3.52 21.48
C TRP A 216 28.89 -2.13 21.00
N CYS A 217 27.96 -1.33 20.47
CA CYS A 217 28.29 0.01 19.97
C CYS A 217 28.47 1.04 21.08
N TYR A 218 27.71 0.91 22.17
CA TYR A 218 27.73 1.86 23.28
C TYR A 218 28.70 1.48 24.40
N GLU A 219 29.24 0.26 24.38
CA GLU A 219 30.04 -0.34 25.45
C GLU A 219 29.33 -0.36 26.82
N GLU A 220 28.01 -0.13 26.83
CA GLU A 220 27.17 -0.05 28.01
C GLU A 220 25.78 -0.61 27.70
N PHE A 221 25.16 -1.24 28.69
CA PHE A 221 23.81 -1.77 28.54
C PHE A 221 22.81 -0.64 28.35
N SER A 222 22.08 -0.66 27.22
CA SER A 222 21.05 0.33 26.93
C SER A 222 19.83 -0.32 26.27
N ILE A 223 18.66 0.25 26.54
CA ILE A 223 17.42 -0.07 25.86
C ILE A 223 17.04 1.16 25.05
N THR A 224 17.60 1.26 23.85
CA THR A 224 17.48 2.46 23.00
C THR A 224 16.02 2.91 22.78
N PRO A 225 15.05 2.02 22.45
CA PRO A 225 13.67 2.46 22.27
C PRO A 225 13.06 3.08 23.53
N TYR A 226 13.45 2.60 24.72
CA TYR A 226 13.00 3.16 25.98
C TYR A 226 13.57 4.57 26.19
N ASN A 227 14.88 4.75 26.01
CA ASN A 227 15.55 6.05 26.12
C ASN A 227 14.96 7.06 25.13
N PHE A 228 14.68 6.63 23.90
CA PHE A 228 14.04 7.47 22.89
C PHE A 228 12.64 7.94 23.33
N ILE A 229 11.82 7.04 23.89
CA ILE A 229 10.47 7.38 24.35
C ILE A 229 10.55 8.32 25.55
N ASP A 230 11.42 8.06 26.51
CA ASP A 230 11.63 8.93 27.66
C ASP A 230 12.03 10.35 27.23
N PHE A 231 13.02 10.46 26.34
CA PHE A 231 13.50 11.74 25.85
C PHE A 231 12.48 12.50 24.97
N ASN A 232 11.91 11.83 23.96
CA ASN A 232 11.09 12.50 22.94
C ASN A 232 9.62 12.62 23.32
N VAL A 233 9.06 11.65 24.04
CA VAL A 233 7.62 11.57 24.35
C VAL A 233 7.35 12.06 25.76
N LEU A 234 8.07 11.54 26.77
CA LEU A 234 7.81 11.89 28.17
C LEU A 234 8.35 13.28 28.52
N LYS A 235 9.59 13.58 28.12
CA LYS A 235 10.24 14.87 28.36
C LYS A 235 9.91 15.93 27.29
N GLN A 236 9.22 15.55 26.21
CA GLN A 236 8.86 16.43 25.07
C GLN A 236 10.03 17.26 24.51
N ALA A 237 11.26 16.78 24.64
CA ALA A 237 12.45 17.52 24.23
C ALA A 237 12.46 17.81 22.72
N SER A 238 11.77 16.99 21.92
CA SER A 238 11.63 17.18 20.47
C SER A 238 10.97 18.51 20.08
N ALA A 239 10.11 19.09 20.94
CA ALA A 239 9.47 20.38 20.68
C ALA A 239 10.47 21.56 20.67
N GLN A 240 11.67 21.38 21.24
CA GLN A 240 12.72 22.40 21.25
C GLN A 240 13.34 22.64 19.87
N PHE A 241 13.20 21.67 18.94
CA PHE A 241 13.72 21.75 17.57
C PHE A 241 12.75 22.42 16.59
N GLY A 242 11.75 23.13 17.09
CA GLY A 242 10.74 23.83 16.30
C GLY A 242 9.40 23.11 16.28
N ILE A 243 8.33 23.91 16.20
CA ILE A 243 6.94 23.45 16.20
C ILE A 243 6.29 23.90 14.90
N GLU A 244 5.58 22.98 14.26
CA GLU A 244 4.85 23.24 13.03
C GLU A 244 3.35 23.03 13.17
N ARG A 245 2.57 23.63 12.26
CA ARG A 245 1.10 23.53 12.28
C ARG A 245 0.65 22.08 12.06
N VAL A 246 -0.48 21.68 12.65
CA VAL A 246 -1.07 20.34 12.44
C VAL A 246 -1.33 20.06 10.95
N THR A 247 -1.61 21.10 10.16
CA THR A 247 -1.85 21.00 8.72
C THR A 247 -0.59 20.83 7.86
N PHE A 248 0.61 20.87 8.43
CA PHE A 248 1.89 20.84 7.72
C PHE A 248 1.97 19.73 6.66
N TYR A 249 1.66 18.47 7.02
CA TYR A 249 1.78 17.38 6.05
C TYR A 249 0.73 17.44 4.95
N LEU A 250 -0.51 17.86 5.27
CA LEU A 250 -1.60 17.89 4.31
C LEU A 250 -1.50 19.07 3.35
N TYR A 251 -1.15 20.25 3.86
CA TYR A 251 -1.12 21.49 3.10
C TYR A 251 0.20 21.71 2.37
N TRP A 252 1.33 21.32 2.97
CA TRP A 252 2.66 21.56 2.42
C TRP A 252 3.31 20.29 1.87
N CYS A 253 3.58 19.29 2.74
CA CYS A 253 4.39 18.13 2.34
C CYS A 253 3.74 17.30 1.23
N CYS A 254 2.46 16.92 1.39
CA CYS A 254 1.80 16.05 0.41
C CYS A 254 1.72 16.70 -0.98
N PRO A 255 1.27 17.96 -1.14
CA PRO A 255 1.27 18.63 -2.44
C PRO A 255 2.67 18.74 -3.06
N PHE A 256 3.65 19.17 -2.26
CA PHE A 256 5.02 19.39 -2.74
C PHE A 256 5.72 18.09 -3.14
N MET A 257 5.59 17.03 -2.33
CA MET A 257 6.31 15.76 -2.55
C MET A 257 5.59 14.87 -3.55
N LEU A 258 4.26 14.80 -3.53
CA LEU A 258 3.52 13.97 -4.48
C LEU A 258 3.42 14.64 -5.86
N THR A 259 3.44 15.97 -5.94
CA THR A 259 3.31 16.76 -7.18
C THR A 259 2.12 16.29 -8.03
N HIS A 260 2.39 15.77 -9.23
CA HIS A 260 1.41 15.21 -10.17
C HIS A 260 0.61 14.02 -9.59
N ALA A 261 1.11 13.35 -8.55
CA ALA A 261 0.41 12.25 -7.89
C ALA A 261 -0.54 12.71 -6.77
N CYS A 262 -0.49 13.99 -6.35
CA CYS A 262 -1.21 14.46 -5.18
C CYS A 262 -2.74 14.39 -5.37
N ILE A 263 -3.24 14.97 -6.46
CA ILE A 263 -4.69 15.08 -6.70
C ILE A 263 -5.36 13.71 -6.85
N PRO A 264 -4.86 12.77 -7.68
CA PRO A 264 -5.52 11.47 -7.81
C PRO A 264 -5.44 10.65 -6.52
N ALA A 265 -4.34 10.73 -5.76
CA ALA A 265 -4.24 10.08 -4.46
C ALA A 265 -5.29 10.64 -3.47
N ALA A 266 -5.41 11.96 -3.37
CA ALA A 266 -6.36 12.61 -2.47
C ALA A 266 -7.81 12.24 -2.83
N LEU A 267 -8.18 12.33 -4.10
CA LEU A 267 -9.53 11.95 -4.57
C LEU A 267 -9.85 10.48 -4.29
N PHE A 268 -8.87 9.59 -4.46
CA PHE A 268 -9.06 8.17 -4.19
C PHE A 268 -9.28 7.89 -2.71
N ILE A 269 -8.46 8.45 -1.84
CA ILE A 269 -8.61 8.35 -0.38
C ILE A 269 -9.99 8.86 0.02
N LEU A 270 -10.38 10.06 -0.44
CA LEU A 270 -11.70 10.63 -0.16
C LEU A 270 -12.84 9.75 -0.68
N SER A 271 -12.71 9.14 -1.86
CA SER A 271 -13.72 8.22 -2.40
C SER A 271 -13.93 7.01 -1.50
N ARG A 272 -12.86 6.43 -0.96
CA ARG A 272 -12.94 5.23 -0.10
C ARG A 272 -13.43 5.55 1.29
N LEU A 273 -13.08 6.72 1.82
CA LEU A 273 -13.60 7.19 3.11
C LEU A 273 -15.09 7.56 3.00
N LYS A 274 -15.51 8.25 1.94
CA LYS A 274 -16.89 8.69 1.73
C LYS A 274 -17.84 7.53 1.40
N PHE A 275 -17.40 6.61 0.54
CA PHE A 275 -18.20 5.45 0.15
C PHE A 275 -17.77 4.19 0.92
N TRP A 276 -17.54 4.35 2.23
CA TRP A 276 -17.26 3.23 3.13
C TRP A 276 -18.54 2.39 3.31
N LYS A 277 -18.82 1.52 2.34
CA LYS A 277 -19.84 0.48 2.53
C LYS A 277 -19.34 -0.51 3.58
N ARG A 278 -20.26 -1.10 4.37
CA ARG A 278 -20.01 -2.26 5.27
C ARG A 278 -19.55 -3.54 4.53
N SER A 279 -19.03 -3.40 3.31
CA SER A 279 -18.40 -4.49 2.56
C SER A 279 -17.09 -4.92 3.21
N ALA A 280 -16.65 -6.13 2.86
CA ALA A 280 -15.41 -6.73 3.34
C ALA A 280 -14.22 -5.76 3.30
N LEU A 281 -13.28 -5.96 4.23
CA LEU A 281 -12.03 -5.19 4.31
C LEU A 281 -11.14 -5.55 3.11
N THR A 282 -11.21 -4.76 2.04
CA THR A 282 -10.45 -4.95 0.80
C THR A 282 -9.02 -4.39 0.93
N ALA A 283 -8.13 -4.80 0.02
CA ALA A 283 -6.71 -4.42 0.08
C ALA A 283 -6.48 -2.91 -0.06
N ASP A 284 -7.25 -2.25 -0.94
CA ASP A 284 -7.25 -0.80 -1.11
C ASP A 284 -7.68 -0.08 0.18
N LYS A 285 -8.72 -0.54 0.87
CA LYS A 285 -9.15 0.01 2.17
C LYS A 285 -8.05 -0.13 3.24
N ILE A 286 -7.37 -1.28 3.28
CA ILE A 286 -6.25 -1.51 4.22
C ILE A 286 -5.11 -0.52 3.93
N LEU A 287 -4.74 -0.33 2.66
CA LEU A 287 -3.70 0.64 2.27
C LEU A 287 -4.11 2.07 2.61
N VAL A 288 -5.36 2.46 2.37
CA VAL A 288 -5.89 3.78 2.75
C VAL A 288 -5.81 3.98 4.26
N LEU A 289 -6.28 3.02 5.07
CA LEU A 289 -6.19 3.12 6.52
C LEU A 289 -4.75 3.20 7.00
N ASN A 290 -3.84 2.39 6.43
CA ASN A 290 -2.42 2.42 6.75
C ASN A 290 -1.65 3.59 6.11
N THR A 291 -2.35 4.53 5.50
CA THR A 291 -1.79 5.81 5.04
C THR A 291 -2.35 6.96 5.88
N VAL A 292 -3.67 6.96 6.06
CA VAL A 292 -4.38 8.01 6.81
C VAL A 292 -4.02 7.98 8.29
N PHE A 293 -3.95 6.81 8.92
CA PHE A 293 -3.61 6.72 10.34
C PHE A 293 -2.21 7.27 10.64
N PRO A 294 -1.13 6.84 9.95
CA PRO A 294 0.18 7.46 10.15
C PRO A 294 0.20 8.96 9.85
N LEU A 295 -0.48 9.41 8.80
CA LEU A 295 -0.53 10.83 8.46
C LEU A 295 -1.17 11.66 9.59
N ILE A 296 -2.23 11.16 10.25
CA ILE A 296 -2.84 11.82 11.40
C ILE A 296 -1.85 11.84 12.58
N MET A 297 -1.25 10.69 12.93
CA MET A 297 -0.33 10.60 14.06
C MET A 297 0.89 11.51 13.89
N LEU A 298 1.47 11.57 12.69
CA LEU A 298 2.55 12.50 12.35
C LEU A 298 2.09 13.96 12.44
N SER A 299 0.88 14.27 12.00
CA SER A 299 0.32 15.63 12.04
C SER A 299 0.05 16.13 13.47
N LEU A 300 -0.25 15.23 14.39
CA LEU A 300 -0.46 15.54 15.82
C LEU A 300 0.85 15.80 16.58
N ASN A 301 1.99 15.31 16.08
CA ASN A 301 3.29 15.58 16.69
C ASN A 301 3.64 17.08 16.54
N PRO A 302 3.96 17.82 17.62
CA PRO A 302 4.38 19.23 17.53
C PRO A 302 5.56 19.44 16.58
N HIS A 303 6.59 18.59 16.70
CA HIS A 303 7.77 18.63 15.85
C HIS A 303 7.53 17.83 14.56
N LYS A 304 7.81 18.44 13.42
CA LYS A 304 7.55 17.87 12.10
C LYS A 304 8.72 18.13 11.18
N GLU A 305 8.99 17.15 10.33
CA GLU A 305 10.02 17.22 9.32
C GLU A 305 9.53 16.53 8.05
N GLU A 306 9.99 16.99 6.90
CA GLU A 306 9.63 16.44 5.60
C GLU A 306 9.91 14.93 5.51
N ARG A 307 11.03 14.47 6.07
CA ARG A 307 11.45 13.07 5.98
C ARG A 307 10.58 12.08 6.76
N PHE A 308 9.79 12.52 7.74
CA PHE A 308 8.98 11.60 8.55
C PHE A 308 7.85 10.96 7.74
N ILE A 309 7.48 11.54 6.60
CA ILE A 309 6.45 10.99 5.70
C ILE A 309 7.01 9.92 4.75
N ILE A 310 8.33 9.78 4.62
CA ILE A 310 8.99 8.85 3.68
C ILE A 310 8.41 7.42 3.76
N PRO A 311 8.15 6.83 4.96
CA PRO A 311 7.60 5.48 5.06
C PRO A 311 6.27 5.25 4.36
N ILE A 312 5.41 6.27 4.22
CA ILE A 312 4.11 6.15 3.56
C ILE A 312 4.08 6.73 2.15
N MET A 313 5.16 7.39 1.70
CA MET A 313 5.25 7.98 0.35
C MET A 313 4.92 6.97 -0.76
N PRO A 314 5.46 5.75 -0.76
CA PRO A 314 5.19 4.81 -1.84
C PRO A 314 3.76 4.27 -1.80
N THR A 315 3.18 4.14 -0.60
CA THR A 315 1.75 3.80 -0.45
C THR A 315 0.87 4.89 -1.05
N LEU A 316 1.16 6.17 -0.81
CA LEU A 316 0.47 7.30 -1.45
C LEU A 316 0.57 7.25 -2.99
N LEU A 317 1.76 6.96 -3.53
CA LEU A 317 1.99 6.81 -4.97
C LEU A 317 1.24 5.59 -5.56
N VAL A 318 1.14 4.49 -4.81
CA VAL A 318 0.33 3.33 -5.20
C VAL A 318 -1.16 3.65 -5.21
N LEU A 319 -1.66 4.36 -4.21
CA LEU A 319 -3.05 4.81 -4.15
C LEU A 319 -3.37 5.73 -5.34
N CYS A 320 -2.45 6.63 -5.71
CA CYS A 320 -2.55 7.41 -6.95
C CYS A 320 -2.64 6.50 -8.19
N GLY A 321 -1.75 5.52 -8.32
CA GLY A 321 -1.76 4.60 -9.45
C GLY A 321 -3.07 3.79 -9.56
N THR A 322 -3.62 3.40 -8.42
CA THR A 322 -4.91 2.70 -8.34
C THR A 322 -6.07 3.61 -8.76
N ALA A 323 -6.06 4.88 -8.32
CA ALA A 323 -7.03 5.89 -8.72
C ALA A 323 -7.08 6.08 -10.24
N VAL A 324 -5.90 6.23 -10.85
CA VAL A 324 -5.77 6.42 -12.29
C VAL A 324 -6.21 5.17 -13.05
N ALA A 325 -5.89 3.98 -12.53
CA ALA A 325 -6.36 2.72 -13.12
C ALA A 325 -7.89 2.63 -13.15
N GLU A 326 -8.57 2.95 -12.05
CA GLU A 326 -10.05 2.95 -11.96
C GLU A 326 -10.67 3.99 -12.89
N PHE A 327 -10.10 5.20 -12.95
CA PHE A 327 -10.59 6.27 -13.82
C PHE A 327 -10.58 5.85 -15.30
N PHE A 328 -9.49 5.24 -15.76
CA PHE A 328 -9.41 4.76 -17.15
C PHE A 328 -10.32 3.57 -17.44
N GLU A 329 -10.59 2.72 -16.45
CA GLU A 329 -11.57 1.64 -16.59
C GLU A 329 -12.99 2.17 -16.72
N TYR A 330 -13.40 3.07 -15.84
CA TYR A 330 -14.72 3.70 -15.88
C TYR A 330 -15.00 4.37 -17.22
N ASN A 331 -14.05 5.16 -17.73
CA ASN A 331 -14.19 5.85 -19.01
C ASN A 331 -14.26 4.90 -20.22
N ARG A 332 -13.58 3.74 -20.15
CA ARG A 332 -13.66 2.73 -21.21
C ARG A 332 -15.04 2.09 -21.25
N PHE A 333 -15.58 1.72 -20.09
CA PHE A 333 -16.93 1.15 -19.98
C PHE A 333 -18.00 2.16 -20.41
N SER A 334 -17.90 3.42 -19.98
CA SER A 334 -18.81 4.48 -20.42
C SER A 334 -18.82 4.64 -21.94
N LYS A 335 -17.64 4.70 -22.59
CA LYS A 335 -17.54 4.79 -24.06
C LYS A 335 -18.05 3.55 -24.79
N GLN A 336 -17.84 2.35 -24.24
CA GLN A 336 -18.39 1.12 -24.80
C GLN A 336 -19.91 1.07 -24.68
N ASN A 337 -20.48 1.46 -23.53
CA ASN A 337 -21.93 1.55 -23.33
C ASN A 337 -22.59 2.57 -24.26
N ILE A 338 -21.96 3.74 -24.48
CA ILE A 338 -22.45 4.74 -25.42
C ILE A 338 -22.41 4.19 -26.86
N ARG A 339 -21.33 3.49 -27.26
CA ARG A 339 -21.25 2.88 -28.60
C ARG A 339 -22.23 1.73 -28.80
N SER A 340 -22.47 0.90 -27.78
CA SER A 340 -23.49 -0.15 -27.86
C SER A 340 -24.90 0.44 -27.90
N GLN A 341 -25.16 1.55 -27.19
CA GLN A 341 -26.42 2.27 -27.27
C GLN A 341 -26.64 2.93 -28.65
N ILE A 342 -25.58 3.43 -29.28
CA ILE A 342 -25.66 4.01 -30.65
C ILE A 342 -25.85 2.93 -31.72
N HIS A 343 -25.35 1.70 -31.52
CA HIS A 343 -25.59 0.57 -32.44
C HIS A 343 -26.92 -0.17 -32.18
N LEU A 344 -27.57 0.07 -31.04
CA LEU A 344 -28.92 -0.41 -30.76
C LEU A 344 -29.91 0.71 -31.07
N GLU A 345 -30.21 0.94 -32.35
CA GLU A 345 -31.44 1.63 -32.77
C GLU A 345 -32.68 0.74 -32.55
N MET A 346 -32.78 0.16 -31.36
CA MET A 346 -34.01 -0.35 -30.79
C MET A 346 -34.25 0.47 -29.52
N PRO A 347 -35.48 0.89 -29.22
CA PRO A 347 -35.77 1.60 -27.98
C PRO A 347 -35.60 0.65 -26.79
N VAL A 348 -34.36 0.48 -26.32
CA VAL A 348 -34.04 -0.31 -25.13
C VAL A 348 -34.28 0.59 -23.92
N LYS A 349 -35.45 0.42 -23.30
CA LYS A 349 -35.77 1.07 -22.02
C LYS A 349 -35.05 0.30 -20.91
N TYR A 350 -34.02 0.91 -20.31
CA TYR A 350 -33.30 0.34 -19.17
C TYR A 350 -34.20 0.40 -17.93
N ILE A 351 -34.46 -0.74 -17.30
CA ILE A 351 -35.26 -0.83 -16.08
C ILE A 351 -34.37 -1.45 -15.00
N ASP A 352 -34.16 -0.73 -13.91
CA ASP A 352 -33.46 -1.23 -12.74
C ASP A 352 -34.42 -2.08 -11.90
N CYS A 353 -34.18 -3.39 -11.83
CA CYS A 353 -35.02 -4.35 -11.12
C CYS A 353 -34.55 -4.56 -9.67
N SER A 354 -34.02 -3.54 -9.02
CA SER A 354 -33.59 -3.60 -7.61
C SER A 354 -34.73 -3.90 -6.63
N ASP A 355 -35.99 -3.79 -7.08
CA ASP A 355 -37.17 -4.14 -6.30
C ASP A 355 -37.62 -5.59 -6.60
N ASP A 356 -37.81 -6.39 -5.55
CA ASP A 356 -38.16 -7.84 -5.57
C ASP A 356 -39.45 -8.20 -6.34
N GLY A 357 -40.17 -7.22 -6.87
CA GLY A 357 -41.46 -7.38 -7.55
C GLY A 357 -41.42 -8.23 -8.82
N PHE A 358 -40.31 -8.24 -9.57
CA PHE A 358 -40.18 -9.11 -10.74
C PHE A 358 -40.07 -10.59 -10.33
N PHE A 359 -39.26 -10.89 -9.30
CA PHE A 359 -39.03 -12.27 -8.87
C PHE A 359 -40.21 -12.84 -8.07
N SER A 360 -41.05 -12.00 -7.46
CA SER A 360 -42.25 -12.44 -6.76
C SER A 360 -43.40 -12.81 -7.71
N ASN A 361 -43.63 -12.03 -8.78
CA ASN A 361 -44.64 -12.34 -9.79
C ASN A 361 -44.28 -11.77 -11.19
N PRO A 362 -43.46 -12.49 -11.98
CA PRO A 362 -42.99 -12.02 -13.28
C PRO A 362 -44.11 -11.71 -14.28
N THR A 363 -45.19 -12.52 -14.24
CA THR A 363 -46.32 -12.40 -15.17
C THR A 363 -47.12 -11.12 -14.90
N GLU A 364 -47.39 -10.83 -13.63
CA GLU A 364 -48.10 -9.61 -13.24
C GLU A 364 -47.24 -8.37 -13.47
N TRP A 365 -45.94 -8.45 -13.16
CA TRP A 365 -44.97 -7.41 -13.46
C TRP A 365 -44.94 -7.06 -14.95
N LEU A 366 -44.83 -8.07 -15.82
CA LEU A 366 -44.86 -7.88 -17.27
C LEU A 366 -46.19 -7.29 -17.74
N LYS A 367 -47.34 -7.76 -17.22
CA LYS A 367 -48.66 -7.21 -17.55
C LYS A 367 -48.78 -5.73 -17.17
N TYR A 368 -48.35 -5.36 -15.96
CA TYR A 368 -48.33 -3.98 -15.51
C TYR A 368 -47.47 -3.10 -16.42
N TYR A 369 -46.27 -3.58 -16.79
CA TYR A 369 -45.38 -2.83 -17.67
C TYR A 369 -45.88 -2.75 -19.12
N TYR A 370 -46.54 -3.78 -19.64
CA TYR A 370 -47.15 -3.74 -20.97
C TYR A 370 -48.34 -2.80 -21.05
N GLN A 371 -49.11 -2.64 -19.97
CA GLN A 371 -50.19 -1.65 -19.90
C GLN A 371 -49.64 -0.20 -19.96
N LEU A 372 -48.42 0.03 -19.46
CA LEU A 372 -47.78 1.35 -19.48
C LEU A 372 -47.12 1.70 -20.83
N ALA A 373 -47.03 0.76 -21.77
CA ALA A 373 -46.35 0.97 -23.06
C ALA A 373 -47.07 0.28 -24.24
N PRO A 374 -48.33 0.68 -24.55
CA PRO A 374 -49.18 0.00 -25.55
C PRO A 374 -48.67 0.08 -26.99
N ASP A 375 -47.79 1.04 -27.32
CA ASP A 375 -47.35 1.31 -28.71
C ASP A 375 -46.12 0.51 -29.17
N ALA A 376 -45.48 -0.25 -28.27
CA ALA A 376 -44.27 -0.99 -28.61
C ALA A 376 -44.61 -2.29 -29.37
N LYS A 377 -44.61 -2.18 -30.71
CA LYS A 377 -44.96 -3.27 -31.65
C LYS A 377 -44.17 -4.58 -31.49
N ASN A 378 -43.05 -4.60 -30.77
CA ASN A 378 -42.27 -5.80 -30.45
C ASN A 378 -41.59 -5.62 -29.10
N HIS A 379 -42.22 -6.08 -28.02
CA HIS A 379 -41.57 -6.08 -26.71
C HIS A 379 -40.50 -7.16 -26.66
N THR A 380 -39.25 -6.75 -26.81
CA THR A 380 -38.09 -7.55 -26.43
C THR A 380 -37.49 -6.90 -25.20
N HIS A 381 -37.44 -7.62 -24.08
CA HIS A 381 -36.83 -7.11 -22.86
C HIS A 381 -35.47 -7.74 -22.65
N ILE A 382 -34.48 -6.90 -22.40
CA ILE A 382 -33.13 -7.30 -21.99
C ILE A 382 -33.05 -7.06 -20.48
N LEU A 383 -33.08 -8.12 -19.70
CA LEU A 383 -32.88 -8.07 -18.25
C LEU A 383 -31.44 -8.44 -17.93
N LEU A 384 -30.73 -7.56 -17.22
CA LEU A 384 -29.38 -7.83 -16.72
C LEU A 384 -29.47 -8.23 -15.25
N ILE A 385 -29.19 -9.50 -14.95
CA ILE A 385 -29.31 -10.06 -13.62
C ILE A 385 -27.93 -10.54 -13.15
N ASN A 386 -27.58 -10.27 -11.90
CA ASN A 386 -26.35 -10.80 -11.31
C ASN A 386 -26.53 -12.31 -11.06
N ALA A 387 -25.81 -13.15 -11.80
CA ALA A 387 -25.93 -14.60 -11.74
C ALA A 387 -25.53 -15.18 -10.37
N PHE A 388 -24.70 -14.46 -9.60
CA PHE A 388 -24.29 -14.89 -8.26
C PHE A 388 -25.45 -14.89 -7.26
N LEU A 389 -26.44 -14.02 -7.46
CA LEU A 389 -27.64 -13.95 -6.62
C LEU A 389 -28.71 -14.96 -7.07
N TYR A 390 -28.69 -15.37 -8.34
CA TYR A 390 -29.73 -16.22 -8.93
C TYR A 390 -29.13 -17.33 -9.84
N PRO A 391 -28.55 -18.40 -9.26
CA PRO A 391 -27.78 -19.42 -10.00
C PRO A 391 -28.63 -20.42 -10.81
N HIS A 392 -29.97 -20.34 -10.77
CA HIS A 392 -30.90 -21.25 -11.45
C HIS A 392 -31.92 -20.52 -12.32
N MET A 393 -31.52 -19.40 -12.93
CA MET A 393 -32.41 -18.61 -13.78
C MET A 393 -33.04 -19.41 -14.91
N ASP A 394 -32.30 -20.32 -15.54
CA ASP A 394 -32.79 -21.14 -16.66
C ASP A 394 -34.02 -21.97 -16.24
N LYS A 395 -33.96 -22.60 -15.06
CA LYS A 395 -35.08 -23.35 -14.48
C LYS A 395 -36.24 -22.45 -14.05
N PHE A 396 -35.95 -21.25 -13.56
CA PHE A 396 -36.97 -20.27 -13.20
C PHE A 396 -37.77 -19.84 -14.43
N ILE A 397 -37.10 -19.51 -15.54
CA ILE A 397 -37.73 -19.14 -16.81
C ILE A 397 -38.63 -20.27 -17.32
N GLU A 398 -38.12 -21.51 -17.32
CA GLU A 398 -38.86 -22.69 -17.74
C GLU A 398 -40.10 -22.91 -16.87
N SER A 399 -39.98 -22.73 -15.54
CA SER A 399 -41.12 -22.84 -14.61
C SER A 399 -42.21 -21.79 -14.81
N GLN A 400 -41.85 -20.63 -15.37
CA GLN A 400 -42.77 -19.52 -15.63
C GLN A 400 -43.31 -19.51 -17.07
N GLY A 401 -42.90 -20.48 -17.91
CA GLY A 401 -43.41 -20.61 -19.28
C GLY A 401 -42.93 -19.52 -20.25
N PHE A 402 -41.82 -18.83 -19.95
CA PHE A 402 -41.24 -17.85 -20.86
C PHE A 402 -40.41 -18.51 -21.95
N THR A 403 -40.58 -18.11 -23.21
CA THR A 403 -39.67 -18.46 -24.31
C THR A 403 -38.63 -17.35 -24.48
N GLY A 404 -37.44 -17.53 -23.93
CA GLY A 404 -36.36 -16.56 -24.06
C GLY A 404 -35.01 -17.23 -24.27
N ASP A 405 -34.14 -16.61 -25.06
CA ASP A 405 -32.74 -17.02 -25.15
C ASP A 405 -31.98 -16.43 -23.95
N VAL A 406 -31.42 -17.31 -23.13
CA VAL A 406 -30.51 -16.92 -22.04
C VAL A 406 -29.12 -16.82 -22.64
N THR A 407 -28.56 -15.61 -22.67
CA THR A 407 -27.17 -15.42 -23.07
C THR A 407 -26.36 -15.00 -21.86
N PHE A 408 -25.38 -15.82 -21.49
CA PHE A 408 -24.43 -15.48 -20.45
C PHE A 408 -23.41 -14.50 -21.03
N ILE A 409 -23.40 -13.26 -20.53
CA ILE A 409 -22.36 -12.30 -20.86
C ILE A 409 -21.26 -12.43 -19.81
N TYR A 410 -20.25 -13.23 -20.16
CA TYR A 410 -19.03 -13.31 -19.38
C TYR A 410 -18.23 -12.02 -19.56
N ASN A 411 -18.20 -11.18 -18.52
CA ASN A 411 -17.21 -10.11 -18.44
C ASN A 411 -15.81 -10.76 -18.28
N ASN A 412 -15.11 -11.00 -19.39
CA ASN A 412 -13.70 -11.42 -19.38
C ASN A 412 -12.85 -10.31 -20.03
N PRO A 413 -11.68 -9.95 -19.45
CA PRO A 413 -10.52 -10.86 -19.48
C PRO A 413 -9.51 -10.71 -18.31
N PRO A 414 -8.36 -11.44 -18.33
CA PRO A 414 -8.18 -12.84 -18.03
C PRO A 414 -7.72 -13.09 -16.58
N ALA A 415 -8.14 -14.23 -16.04
CA ALA A 415 -7.52 -14.96 -14.93
C ALA A 415 -7.36 -14.21 -13.59
N THR A 416 -8.48 -13.94 -12.90
CA THR A 416 -8.65 -14.23 -11.45
C THR A 416 -10.05 -13.85 -10.96
N LYS A 417 -10.89 -14.86 -10.71
CA LYS A 417 -11.92 -15.03 -9.65
C LYS A 417 -12.72 -13.86 -9.06
N ASP A 418 -12.85 -12.72 -9.73
CA ASP A 418 -13.87 -11.71 -9.42
C ASP A 418 -14.70 -11.46 -10.69
N THR A 419 -15.35 -12.52 -11.21
CA THR A 419 -16.34 -12.43 -12.28
C THR A 419 -17.67 -11.98 -11.69
N ILE A 420 -18.14 -10.78 -12.05
CA ILE A 420 -19.57 -10.52 -12.01
C ILE A 420 -20.13 -11.24 -13.24
N ASP A 421 -20.62 -12.46 -13.04
CA ASP A 421 -21.44 -13.11 -14.07
C ASP A 421 -22.74 -12.32 -14.16
N LEU A 422 -22.93 -11.67 -15.31
CA LEU A 422 -24.20 -11.04 -15.66
C LEU A 422 -24.93 -12.00 -16.59
N THR A 423 -26.06 -12.52 -16.13
CA THR A 423 -26.99 -13.25 -16.98
C THR A 423 -27.82 -12.22 -17.72
N THR A 424 -27.76 -12.24 -19.06
CA THR A 424 -28.64 -11.43 -19.89
C THR A 424 -29.82 -12.29 -20.29
N LEU A 425 -31.00 -11.96 -19.77
CA LEU A 425 -32.27 -12.56 -20.16
C LEU A 425 -32.81 -11.77 -21.36
N ILE A 426 -33.01 -12.43 -22.50
CA ILE A 426 -33.82 -11.85 -23.58
C ILE A 426 -35.20 -12.48 -23.51
N LEU A 427 -36.17 -11.77 -22.93
CA LEU A 427 -37.56 -12.19 -22.96
C LEU A 427 -38.18 -11.74 -24.28
N ARG A 428 -38.59 -12.72 -25.08
CA ARG A 428 -39.52 -12.51 -26.19
C ARG A 428 -40.89 -13.05 -25.80
N ARG A 429 -41.94 -12.36 -26.22
CA ARG A 429 -43.30 -12.89 -26.11
C ARG A 429 -43.38 -14.18 -26.93
N SER A 430 -43.50 -15.32 -26.26
CA SER A 430 -44.20 -16.47 -26.84
C SER A 430 -45.64 -16.02 -27.02
N ASN A 431 -46.22 -16.23 -28.19
CA ASN A 431 -47.63 -15.92 -28.44
C ASN A 431 -48.49 -16.68 -27.40
N LEU A 432 -48.86 -15.99 -26.32
CA LEU A 432 -49.97 -16.34 -25.44
C LEU A 432 -51.26 -16.39 -26.26
#